data_AF-A0A3N5R7N6-F1
#
_entry.id   AF-A0A3N5R7N6-F1
#
_cell.length_a   1.000
_cell.length_b   1.000
_cell.length_c   1.000
_cell.angle_alpha   90.00
_cell.angle_beta   90.00
_cell.angle_gamma   90.00
#
_symmetry.space_group_name_H-M   'P 1'
#
loop_
_entity.id
_entity.type
_entity.pdbx_description
1 polymer ?
#
loop_
_entity_poly.entity_id
_entity_poly.type
_entity_poly.pdbx_seq_one_letter_code
_entity_poly.pdbx_strand_id
1 'polypeptide(L)'
;MKSLKLILAAFLLFTAMAFGEGGNFILLSSTIGPVDAGVVGALEDAFEKETGMRVRHVGAGTGATLDMARGGQFDLVLVHAKALEEKFVADGFGTERIDLMFNDFVIMGPAGDPAGIKGLKTATEAMKKIAEKNMPFISRGDNSGTHIAEKDLWAKAGI
;
A
#
# COMPACT_ATOMS: atom_id res chain seq x y z
N MET A 1 45.63 10.14 -42.56
CA MET A 1 44.46 9.24 -42.75
C MET A 1 44.40 8.08 -41.76
N LYS A 2 45.51 7.41 -41.38
CA LYS A 2 45.49 6.32 -40.39
C LYS A 2 45.11 6.80 -38.97
N SER A 3 45.63 7.96 -38.54
CA SER A 3 45.31 8.59 -37.25
C SER A 3 43.84 8.99 -37.09
N LEU A 4 43.20 9.48 -38.16
CA LEU A 4 41.79 9.87 -38.15
C LEU A 4 40.84 8.66 -38.02
N LYS A 5 41.20 7.51 -38.60
CA LYS A 5 40.45 6.25 -38.45
C LYS A 5 40.56 5.68 -37.03
N LEU A 6 41.70 5.83 -36.35
CA LEU A 6 41.86 5.42 -34.96
C LEU A 6 41.04 6.28 -33.99
N ILE A 7 40.97 7.60 -34.21
CA ILE A 7 40.18 8.50 -33.36
C ILE A 7 38.68 8.21 -33.52
N LEU A 8 38.21 7.97 -34.75
CA LEU A 8 36.81 7.64 -35.00
C LEU A 8 36.40 6.27 -34.43
N ALA A 9 37.29 5.28 -34.46
CA ALA A 9 37.06 3.98 -33.84
C ALA A 9 37.02 4.06 -32.30
N ALA A 10 37.88 4.88 -31.69
CA ALA A 10 37.86 5.11 -30.24
C ALA A 10 36.58 5.84 -29.78
N PHE A 11 36.05 6.75 -30.58
CA PHE A 11 34.79 7.46 -30.27
C PHE A 11 33.56 6.53 -30.34
N LEU A 12 33.54 5.60 -31.30
CA LEU A 12 32.50 4.57 -31.43
C LEU A 12 32.53 3.53 -30.29
N LEU A 13 33.72 3.18 -29.80
CA LEU A 13 33.88 2.29 -28.64
C LEU A 13 33.46 2.96 -27.32
N PHE A 14 33.61 4.28 -27.20
CA PHE A 14 33.16 5.02 -26.00
C PHE A 14 31.63 5.13 -25.90
N THR A 15 30.92 5.22 -27.02
CA THR A 15 29.45 5.20 -27.04
C THR A 15 28.85 3.82 -26.71
N ALA A 16 29.57 2.73 -26.93
CA ALA A 16 29.09 1.38 -26.61
C ALA A 16 29.16 1.05 -25.11
N MET A 17 30.02 1.75 -24.35
CA MET A 17 30.11 1.58 -22.88
C MET A 17 29.13 2.46 -22.08
N ALA A 18 28.33 3.30 -22.75
CA ALA A 18 27.34 4.17 -22.11
C ALA A 18 25.94 3.52 -21.99
N PHE A 19 25.75 2.30 -22.51
CA PHE A 19 24.63 1.46 -22.07
C PHE A 19 25.02 0.84 -20.74
N GLY A 20 24.95 1.65 -19.68
CA GLY A 20 24.90 1.08 -18.34
C GLY A 20 23.74 0.09 -18.31
N GLU A 21 24.00 -1.14 -17.87
CA GLU A 21 22.97 -2.04 -17.33
C GLU A 21 22.39 -1.41 -16.05
N GLY A 22 21.76 -0.24 -16.17
CA GLY A 22 20.82 0.22 -15.18
C GLY A 22 19.60 -0.64 -15.37
N GLY A 23 19.55 -1.80 -14.70
CA GLY A 23 18.35 -2.64 -14.71
C GLY A 23 17.14 -1.76 -14.39
N ASN A 24 16.23 -1.61 -15.35
CA ASN A 24 15.02 -0.82 -15.18
C ASN A 24 14.22 -1.44 -14.03
N PHE A 25 14.19 -0.76 -12.89
CA PHE A 25 13.37 -1.15 -11.75
C PHE A 25 12.11 -0.28 -11.73
N ILE A 26 11.03 -0.84 -11.19
CA ILE A 26 9.78 -0.13 -10.95
C ILE A 26 9.83 0.46 -9.55
N LEU A 27 9.53 1.74 -9.41
CA LEU A 27 9.38 2.43 -8.12
C LEU A 27 7.93 2.38 -7.66
N LEU A 28 7.71 1.79 -6.49
CA LEU A 28 6.40 1.68 -5.85
C LEU A 28 6.32 2.57 -4.61
N SER A 29 5.35 3.48 -4.56
CA SER A 29 4.99 4.16 -3.31
C SER A 29 3.88 3.36 -2.64
N SER A 30 4.04 2.96 -1.38
CA SER A 30 3.04 2.15 -0.67
C SER A 30 2.68 2.73 0.70
N THR A 31 1.46 2.46 1.16
CA THR A 31 1.15 2.59 2.60
C THR A 31 1.99 1.62 3.43
N ILE A 32 2.31 2.00 4.67
CA ILE A 32 3.19 1.19 5.55
C ILE A 32 2.55 -0.12 6.03
N GLY A 33 1.22 -0.21 6.10
CA GLY A 33 0.53 -1.42 6.56
C GLY A 33 0.85 -2.68 5.71
N PRO A 34 0.63 -2.66 4.39
CA PRO A 34 1.02 -3.77 3.49
C PRO A 34 2.52 -4.06 3.46
N VAL A 35 3.36 -3.06 3.71
CA VAL A 35 4.82 -3.21 3.81
C VAL A 35 5.18 -3.98 5.08
N ASP A 36 4.71 -3.54 6.24
CA ASP A 36 4.97 -4.17 7.54
C ASP A 36 4.36 -5.58 7.63
N ALA A 37 3.24 -5.82 6.94
CA ALA A 37 2.63 -7.14 6.82
C ALA A 37 3.45 -8.11 5.93
N GLY A 38 4.49 -7.64 5.25
CA GLY A 38 5.32 -8.42 4.33
C GLY A 38 4.66 -8.72 2.98
N VAL A 39 3.46 -8.19 2.72
CA VAL A 39 2.72 -8.45 1.48
C VAL A 39 3.40 -7.82 0.28
N VAL A 40 3.89 -6.57 0.43
CA VAL A 40 4.58 -5.88 -0.66
C VAL A 40 5.84 -6.65 -1.06
N GLY A 41 6.72 -6.97 -0.11
CA GLY A 41 7.94 -7.73 -0.41
C GLY A 41 7.67 -9.08 -1.08
N ALA A 42 6.65 -9.81 -0.62
CA ALA A 42 6.26 -11.08 -1.25
C ALA A 42 5.81 -10.92 -2.70
N LEU A 43 5.08 -9.85 -3.03
CA LEU A 43 4.68 -9.54 -4.41
C LEU A 43 5.87 -9.11 -5.27
N GLU A 44 6.77 -8.29 -4.73
CA GLU A 44 7.99 -7.87 -5.41
C GLU A 44 8.86 -9.08 -5.79
N ASP A 45 9.11 -9.99 -4.84
CA ASP A 45 9.91 -11.19 -5.05
C ASP A 45 9.29 -12.12 -6.12
N ALA A 46 7.97 -12.32 -6.06
CA ALA A 46 7.26 -13.13 -7.03
C ALA A 46 7.29 -12.51 -8.44
N PHE A 47 7.08 -11.20 -8.54
CA PHE A 47 7.12 -10.47 -9.80
C PHE A 47 8.52 -10.47 -10.42
N GLU A 48 9.58 -10.24 -9.62
CA GLU A 48 10.96 -10.28 -10.10
C GLU A 48 11.34 -11.68 -10.60
N LYS A 49 10.91 -12.73 -9.89
CA LYS A 49 11.14 -14.12 -10.33
C LYS A 49 10.47 -14.44 -11.67
N GLU A 50 9.29 -13.89 -11.92
CA GLU A 50 8.52 -14.15 -13.14
C GLU A 50 9.01 -13.33 -14.33
N THR A 51 9.34 -12.06 -14.11
CA THR A 51 9.59 -11.09 -15.18
C THR A 51 11.06 -10.71 -15.34
N GLY A 52 11.89 -10.97 -14.33
CA GLY A 52 13.26 -10.46 -14.23
C GLY A 52 13.34 -8.96 -13.90
N MET A 53 12.20 -8.27 -13.69
CA MET A 53 12.16 -6.85 -13.35
C MET A 53 12.05 -6.65 -11.84
N ARG A 54 12.95 -5.86 -11.29
CA ARG A 54 12.94 -5.53 -9.86
C ARG A 54 11.94 -4.43 -9.54
N VAL A 55 11.23 -4.57 -8.43
CA VAL A 55 10.42 -3.50 -7.84
C VAL A 55 11.12 -3.00 -6.58
N ARG A 56 11.05 -1.70 -6.32
CA ARG A 56 11.56 -1.09 -5.08
C ARG A 56 10.49 -0.20 -4.48
N HIS A 57 10.06 -0.52 -3.27
CA HIS A 57 9.05 0.27 -2.59
C HIS A 57 9.62 1.32 -1.62
N VAL A 58 8.81 2.35 -1.35
CA VAL A 58 8.93 3.25 -0.20
C VAL A 58 7.61 3.24 0.57
N GLY A 59 7.68 2.89 1.86
CA GLY A 59 6.52 2.85 2.77
C GLY A 59 6.32 4.18 3.50
N ALA A 60 5.07 4.68 3.53
CA ALA A 60 4.69 5.86 4.31
C ALA A 60 3.21 5.81 4.76
N GLY A 61 2.73 6.85 5.45
CA GLY A 61 1.29 7.03 5.66
C GLY A 61 0.58 7.44 4.37
N THR A 62 -0.73 7.16 4.24
CA THR A 62 -1.49 7.34 2.99
C THR A 62 -1.31 8.70 2.31
N GLY A 63 -1.41 9.81 3.06
CA GLY A 63 -1.23 11.15 2.49
C GLY A 63 0.17 11.36 1.92
N ALA A 64 1.20 10.99 2.70
CA ALA A 64 2.60 11.08 2.27
C ALA A 64 2.89 10.17 1.06
N THR A 65 2.31 8.97 1.01
CA THR A 65 2.44 8.06 -0.15
C THR A 65 1.94 8.73 -1.43
N LEU A 66 0.74 9.32 -1.40
CA LEU A 66 0.17 10.02 -2.55
C LEU A 66 0.97 11.28 -2.90
N ASP A 67 1.38 12.07 -1.90
CA ASP A 67 2.14 13.30 -2.13
C ASP A 67 3.50 13.03 -2.77
N MET A 68 4.19 11.96 -2.37
CA MET A 68 5.44 11.51 -3.01
C MET A 68 5.23 11.14 -4.48
N ALA A 69 4.14 10.43 -4.79
CA ALA A 69 3.84 10.01 -6.15
C ALA A 69 3.49 11.17 -7.10
N ARG A 70 2.90 12.27 -6.58
CA ARG A 70 2.63 13.48 -7.40
C ARG A 70 3.86 14.08 -8.05
N GLY A 71 5.05 13.85 -7.48
CA GLY A 71 6.32 14.32 -8.04
C GLY A 71 6.76 13.58 -9.30
N GLY A 72 6.04 12.53 -9.72
CA GLY A 72 6.37 11.74 -10.92
C GLY A 72 7.61 10.86 -10.77
N GLN A 73 8.09 10.66 -9.54
CA GLN A 73 9.25 9.82 -9.24
C GLN A 73 8.89 8.34 -9.05
N PHE A 74 7.62 8.02 -8.86
CA PHE A 74 7.13 6.67 -8.65
C PHE A 74 6.32 6.23 -9.86
N ASP A 75 6.53 4.98 -10.28
CA ASP A 75 5.82 4.36 -11.39
C ASP A 75 4.46 3.81 -10.95
N LEU A 76 4.36 3.35 -9.70
CA LEU A 76 3.16 2.77 -9.11
C LEU A 76 2.86 3.34 -7.72
N VAL A 77 1.58 3.31 -7.36
CA VAL A 77 1.06 3.76 -6.07
C VAL A 77 0.13 2.66 -5.51
N LEU A 78 0.42 2.20 -4.31
CA LEU A 78 -0.39 1.22 -3.57
C LEU A 78 -0.87 1.83 -2.25
N VAL A 79 -2.14 2.22 -2.21
CA VAL A 79 -2.80 2.78 -1.03
C VAL A 79 -4.16 2.10 -0.82
N HIS A 80 -4.83 2.41 0.29
CA HIS A 80 -6.11 1.83 0.68
C HIS A 80 -7.10 2.90 1.20
N ALA A 81 -7.23 4.00 0.46
CA ALA A 81 -8.13 5.11 0.74
C ALA A 81 -8.85 5.55 -0.54
N LYS A 82 -9.89 4.80 -0.91
CA LYS A 82 -10.62 4.93 -2.18
C LYS A 82 -10.94 6.38 -2.58
N ALA A 83 -11.49 7.18 -1.68
CA ALA A 83 -11.83 8.58 -1.98
C ALA A 83 -10.59 9.44 -2.36
N LEU A 84 -9.44 9.17 -1.74
CA LEU A 84 -8.18 9.85 -2.07
C LEU A 84 -7.57 9.30 -3.37
N GLU A 85 -7.70 8.01 -3.64
CA GLU A 85 -7.27 7.37 -4.89
C GLU A 85 -8.03 7.93 -6.09
N GLU A 86 -9.36 7.98 -6.00
CA GLU A 86 -10.23 8.52 -7.06
C GLU A 86 -9.91 9.98 -7.33
N LYS A 87 -9.68 10.78 -6.28
CA LYS A 87 -9.22 12.16 -6.43
C LYS A 87 -7.85 12.25 -7.08
N PHE A 88 -6.90 11.40 -6.69
CA PHE A 88 -5.54 11.39 -7.25
C PHE A 88 -5.54 11.14 -8.77
N VAL A 89 -6.37 10.20 -9.25
CA VAL A 89 -6.57 9.95 -10.67
C VAL A 89 -7.32 11.11 -11.35
N ALA A 90 -8.39 11.62 -10.73
CA ALA A 90 -9.17 12.75 -11.28
C ALA A 90 -8.34 14.05 -11.42
N ASP A 91 -7.38 14.28 -10.53
CA ASP A 91 -6.45 15.41 -10.58
C ASP A 91 -5.32 15.19 -11.61
N GLY A 92 -5.25 14.03 -12.27
CA GLY A 92 -4.30 13.74 -13.35
C GLY A 92 -2.94 13.19 -12.89
N PHE A 93 -2.79 12.80 -11.63
CA PHE A 93 -1.55 12.25 -11.11
C PHE A 93 -1.40 10.73 -11.32
N GLY A 94 -2.49 10.04 -11.63
CA GLY A 94 -2.51 8.60 -11.96
C GLY A 94 -3.35 8.35 -13.20
N THR A 95 -3.03 7.27 -13.93
CA THR A 95 -3.74 6.90 -15.17
C THR A 95 -5.08 6.21 -14.89
N GLU A 96 -5.09 5.29 -13.94
CA GLU A 96 -6.27 4.52 -13.55
C GLU A 96 -6.14 3.98 -12.12
N ARG A 97 -7.25 3.52 -11.55
CA ARG A 97 -7.32 2.87 -10.25
C ARG A 97 -7.66 1.39 -10.46
N ILE A 98 -6.78 0.50 -10.01
CA ILE A 98 -6.96 -0.95 -10.09
C ILE A 98 -7.14 -1.52 -8.68
N ASP A 99 -8.25 -2.22 -8.45
CA ASP A 99 -8.45 -2.97 -7.21
C ASP A 99 -7.54 -4.19 -7.20
N LEU A 100 -6.64 -4.27 -6.21
CA LEU A 100 -5.65 -5.35 -6.09
C LEU A 100 -6.01 -6.38 -5.01
N MET A 101 -6.34 -5.89 -3.81
CA MET A 101 -6.61 -6.73 -2.64
C MET A 101 -7.41 -5.96 -1.59
N PHE A 102 -7.98 -6.70 -0.64
CA PHE A 102 -8.63 -6.15 0.55
C PHE A 102 -8.20 -6.95 1.78
N ASN A 103 -8.39 -6.36 2.95
CA ASN A 103 -8.24 -7.03 4.24
C ASN A 103 -9.53 -6.90 5.05
N ASP A 104 -9.68 -7.80 6.01
CA ASP A 104 -10.81 -7.79 6.93
C ASP A 104 -10.39 -7.25 8.30
N PHE A 105 -11.31 -6.54 8.95
CA PHE A 105 -11.23 -6.25 10.37
C PHE A 105 -11.94 -7.36 11.16
N VAL A 106 -11.34 -7.75 12.28
CA VAL A 106 -11.91 -8.75 13.19
C VAL A 106 -12.07 -8.17 14.59
N ILE A 107 -13.19 -8.50 15.23
CA ILE A 107 -13.38 -8.22 16.67
C ILE A 107 -12.87 -9.44 17.42
N MET A 108 -11.85 -9.25 18.25
CA MET A 108 -11.24 -10.30 19.06
C MET A 108 -11.47 -10.04 20.55
N GLY A 109 -11.63 -11.11 21.33
CA GLY A 109 -11.78 -11.04 22.78
C GLY A 109 -11.37 -12.34 23.47
N PRO A 110 -11.57 -12.45 24.79
CA PRO A 110 -11.23 -13.65 25.55
C PRO A 110 -11.94 -14.91 25.04
N ALA A 111 -11.27 -16.07 25.14
CA ALA A 111 -11.79 -17.35 24.65
C ALA A 111 -13.16 -17.74 25.25
N GLY A 112 -13.44 -17.33 26.49
CA GLY A 112 -14.72 -17.56 27.15
C GLY A 112 -15.89 -16.71 26.64
N ASP A 113 -15.64 -15.77 25.73
CA ASP A 113 -16.64 -14.87 25.15
C ASP A 113 -17.66 -14.30 26.16
N PRO A 114 -17.20 -13.55 27.18
CA PRO A 114 -18.10 -12.98 28.19
C PRO A 114 -19.16 -12.03 27.59
N ALA A 115 -18.81 -11.36 26.47
CA ALA A 115 -19.73 -10.54 25.71
C ALA A 115 -20.81 -11.38 24.99
N GLY A 116 -20.51 -12.63 24.65
CA GLY A 116 -21.40 -13.53 23.93
C GLY A 116 -21.61 -13.10 22.48
N ILE A 117 -20.56 -12.58 21.83
CA ILE A 117 -20.62 -12.05 20.45
C ILE A 117 -20.29 -13.09 19.38
N LYS A 118 -19.74 -14.24 19.77
CA LYS A 118 -19.38 -15.31 18.84
C LYS A 118 -20.64 -15.83 18.13
N GLY A 119 -20.58 -15.92 16.80
CA GLY A 119 -21.68 -16.40 15.96
C GLY A 119 -22.75 -15.35 15.62
N LEU A 120 -22.59 -14.09 16.05
CA LEU A 120 -23.42 -12.99 15.55
C LEU A 120 -23.16 -12.76 14.06
N LYS A 121 -24.19 -12.26 13.36
CA LYS A 121 -24.17 -12.14 11.90
C LYS A 121 -23.53 -10.84 11.43
N THR A 122 -23.50 -9.82 12.28
CA THR A 122 -22.96 -8.51 11.93
C THR A 122 -22.05 -7.96 13.02
N ALA A 123 -21.04 -7.20 12.60
CA ALA A 123 -20.15 -6.52 13.53
C ALA A 123 -20.91 -5.49 14.39
N THR A 124 -21.92 -4.81 13.83
CA THR A 124 -22.74 -3.85 14.58
C THR A 124 -23.57 -4.49 15.69
N GLU A 125 -24.10 -5.70 15.49
CA GLU A 125 -24.72 -6.49 16.58
C GLU A 125 -23.72 -6.81 17.69
N ALA A 126 -22.48 -7.16 17.33
CA ALA A 126 -21.43 -7.42 18.31
C ALA A 126 -21.08 -6.16 19.12
N MET A 127 -20.93 -5.01 18.46
CA MET A 127 -20.67 -3.73 19.14
C MET A 127 -21.79 -3.36 20.12
N LYS A 128 -23.06 -3.49 19.71
CA LYS A 128 -24.22 -3.26 20.60
C LYS A 128 -24.15 -4.15 21.83
N LYS A 129 -23.90 -5.44 21.65
CA LYS A 129 -23.86 -6.41 22.76
C LYS A 129 -22.70 -6.18 23.71
N ILE A 130 -21.54 -5.74 23.20
CA ILE A 130 -20.40 -5.30 24.02
C ILE A 130 -20.81 -4.10 24.89
N ALA A 131 -21.46 -3.10 24.30
CA ALA A 131 -21.91 -1.91 25.00
C ALA A 131 -23.02 -2.21 26.04
N GLU A 132 -24.06 -2.97 25.67
CA GLU A 132 -25.17 -3.38 26.55
C GLU A 132 -24.67 -4.11 27.80
N LYS A 133 -23.63 -4.94 27.66
CA LYS A 133 -23.02 -5.68 28.77
C LYS A 133 -21.94 -4.88 29.51
N ASN A 134 -21.67 -3.64 29.12
CA ASN A 134 -20.57 -2.82 29.65
C ASN A 134 -19.22 -3.56 29.63
N MET A 135 -18.96 -4.33 28.57
CA MET A 135 -17.70 -5.05 28.41
C MET A 135 -16.58 -4.07 28.03
N PRO A 136 -15.35 -4.24 28.55
CA PRO A 136 -14.22 -3.42 28.12
C PRO A 136 -13.96 -3.60 26.63
N PHE A 137 -13.79 -2.48 25.94
CA PHE A 137 -13.37 -2.43 24.55
C PHE A 137 -12.14 -1.54 24.45
N ILE A 138 -11.07 -2.06 23.85
CA ILE A 138 -9.81 -1.32 23.72
C ILE A 138 -9.78 -0.67 22.33
N SER A 139 -9.94 0.64 22.31
CA SER A 139 -9.75 1.44 21.09
C SER A 139 -8.27 1.59 20.76
N ARG A 140 -7.96 1.74 19.48
CA ARG A 140 -6.62 2.16 19.05
C ARG A 140 -6.26 3.56 19.52
N GLY A 141 -7.23 4.48 19.57
CA GLY A 141 -7.07 5.83 20.14
C GLY A 141 -6.03 6.73 19.46
N ASP A 142 -5.55 6.40 18.26
CA ASP A 142 -4.36 7.02 17.64
C ASP A 142 -4.65 7.75 16.31
N ASN A 143 -5.93 7.86 15.92
CA ASN A 143 -6.41 8.41 14.64
C ASN A 143 -5.87 7.68 13.39
N SER A 144 -5.38 6.45 13.54
CA SER A 144 -5.07 5.57 12.41
C SER A 144 -6.33 5.19 11.61
N GLY A 145 -6.12 4.59 10.43
CA GLY A 145 -7.22 4.01 9.64
C GLY A 145 -8.04 2.97 10.43
N THR A 146 -7.41 2.20 11.32
CA THR A 146 -8.09 1.27 12.23
C THR A 146 -8.97 2.02 13.24
N HIS A 147 -8.46 3.09 13.86
CA HIS A 147 -9.26 3.90 14.79
C HIS A 147 -10.45 4.58 14.10
N ILE A 148 -10.27 5.04 12.86
CA ILE A 148 -11.38 5.62 12.07
C ILE A 148 -12.42 4.55 11.74
N ALA A 149 -12.01 3.39 11.23
CA ALA A 149 -12.91 2.28 10.93
C ALA A 149 -13.68 1.78 12.18
N GLU A 150 -13.02 1.74 13.33
CA GLU A 150 -13.62 1.44 14.63
C GLU A 150 -14.71 2.45 15.00
N LYS A 151 -14.43 3.76 14.93
CA LYS A 151 -15.41 4.82 15.22
C LYS A 151 -16.61 4.77 14.28
N ASP A 152 -16.37 4.55 12.99
CA ASP A 152 -17.44 4.39 12.00
C ASP A 152 -18.32 3.18 12.32
N LEU A 153 -17.72 2.09 12.83
CA LEU A 153 -18.45 0.90 13.24
C LEU A 153 -19.30 1.14 14.49
N TRP A 154 -18.78 1.86 15.49
CA TRP A 154 -19.55 2.30 16.66
C TRP A 154 -20.75 3.17 16.25
N ALA A 155 -20.52 4.17 15.40
CA ALA A 155 -21.57 5.05 14.91
C ALA A 155 -22.66 4.27 14.13
N LYS A 156 -22.27 3.33 13.28
CA LYS A 156 -23.20 2.42 12.57
C LYS A 156 -23.98 1.50 13.52
N ALA A 157 -23.42 1.19 14.68
CA ALA A 157 -24.10 0.46 15.74
C ALA A 157 -25.08 1.35 16.55
N GLY A 158 -25.05 2.66 16.37
CA GLY A 158 -25.91 3.60 17.09
C GLY A 158 -25.51 3.82 18.55
N ILE A 159 -24.23 3.63 18.86
CA ILE A 159 -23.60 3.86 20.17
C ILE A 159 -22.80 5.16 20.09
#